data_AF-B4DXS3-F1
#
_entry.id   AF-B4DXS3-F1
#
_cell.length_a   1.000
_cell.length_b   1.000
_cell.length_c   1.000
_cell.angle_alpha   90.00
_cell.angle_beta   90.00
_cell.angle_gamma   90.00
#
_symmetry.space_group_name_H-M   'P 1'
#
loop_
_entity.id
_entity.type
_entity.pdbx_description
1 polymer ?
#
loop_
_entity_poly.entity_id
_entity_poly.type
_entity_poly.pdbx_seq_one_letter_code
_entity_poly.pdbx_strand_id
1 'polypeptide(L)'
;MDTMVQIQQTGGLKKLLSFAENSTIPDIQKNAAKAITKAAYDPENRKLFHEQEVEKCLVALLGSENDGTKIAASQAISAMCENSGSKDFFNNQGIPQLIQLLKSDNEEVREAAALALANLTTCNPANANAAAEADGIDPLINLLSSKRDGAIANAATVLTNMAMQEPLRLNIQNHDIMHAIISPLRSANTVVQSKAALAVTATACDVEARTELRNSGGLEPLVELLRSKNDEVRKHASWAVMVCAGDELTANELCRLGALDILEEVNVSGTRKNKFSEAAYNKLLNNNLSLKYSQTGYLSSSNIINDGFYDYGRINPGTKLLPLKELCLQEPSDLRAVLLINSKSYVSPPSSMEDKSDVGYGRSISSSSSLRRSSKEKNKKNSYHFSAGFGSPIEDKSEPASGRNTVLSKSATKEKGWRKSKGKKEEEKVKEEEEVMVVPKFVGEGSSDKEWCPPSDPDFSMYVYEVTKSILPITNIKEQIEDLAKYVAEKMGGKIPKEKLPDFSWELHISELKFQLKSNVIPIGHVKKGIFYHRALLFKALADRIGIGCSLVRGEYGRAWNEVMLQNDSRKGVIGGLPAPEMYVIDLMFHPGGLMKLRSREADLYRFI
;
A
#
# COMPACT_ATOMS: atom_id res chain seq x y z
N MET A 1 -40.86 4.07 36.88
CA MET A 1 -40.09 2.87 37.29
C MET A 1 -39.84 2.07 36.02
N ASP A 2 -38.67 1.44 35.90
CA ASP A 2 -38.38 0.67 34.70
C ASP A 2 -39.18 -0.63 34.64
N THR A 3 -39.70 -0.93 33.45
CA THR A 3 -40.50 -2.12 33.18
C THR A 3 -39.74 -3.40 33.58
N MET A 4 -38.42 -3.42 33.40
CA MET A 4 -37.59 -4.56 33.78
C MET A 4 -37.31 -4.68 35.28
N VAL A 5 -37.18 -3.57 36.01
CA VAL A 5 -37.16 -3.60 37.49
C VAL A 5 -38.47 -4.20 38.01
N GLN A 6 -39.60 -3.92 37.36
CA GLN A 6 -40.89 -4.50 37.69
C GLN A 6 -41.01 -6.00 37.28
N ILE A 7 -40.39 -6.41 36.17
CA ILE A 7 -40.25 -7.84 35.78
C ILE A 7 -39.34 -8.60 36.77
N GLN A 8 -38.29 -7.97 37.30
CA GLN A 8 -37.43 -8.55 38.33
C GLN A 8 -38.19 -8.70 39.67
N GLN A 9 -38.88 -7.66 40.12
CA GLN A 9 -39.69 -7.67 41.35
C GLN A 9 -40.85 -8.67 41.31
N THR A 10 -41.41 -8.95 40.12
CA THR A 10 -42.45 -9.99 39.92
C THR A 10 -41.89 -11.40 39.67
N GLY A 11 -40.56 -11.58 39.70
CA GLY A 11 -39.89 -12.85 39.42
C GLY A 11 -40.00 -13.31 37.97
N GLY A 12 -40.45 -12.44 37.05
CA GLY A 12 -40.64 -12.76 35.64
C GLY A 12 -39.36 -13.19 34.94
N LEU A 13 -38.21 -12.60 35.29
CA LEU A 13 -36.91 -13.03 34.77
C LEU A 13 -36.57 -14.48 35.18
N LYS A 14 -36.76 -14.84 36.45
CA LYS A 14 -36.50 -16.22 36.91
C LYS A 14 -37.42 -17.24 36.25
N LYS A 15 -38.69 -16.88 35.99
CA LYS A 15 -39.61 -17.70 35.17
C LYS A 15 -39.11 -17.83 33.73
N LEU A 16 -38.67 -16.74 33.12
CA LEU A 16 -38.16 -16.71 31.74
C LEU A 16 -36.91 -17.60 31.58
N LEU A 17 -36.01 -17.58 32.55
CA LEU A 17 -34.85 -18.49 32.58
C LEU A 17 -35.27 -19.93 32.81
N SER A 18 -36.23 -20.21 33.69
CA SER A 18 -36.77 -21.57 33.83
C SER A 18 -37.42 -22.10 32.54
N PHE A 19 -38.04 -21.22 31.73
CA PHE A 19 -38.57 -21.57 30.41
C PHE A 19 -37.48 -21.79 29.35
N ALA A 20 -36.35 -21.08 29.43
CA ALA A 20 -35.22 -21.29 28.54
C ALA A 20 -34.50 -22.62 28.87
N GLU A 21 -34.17 -22.83 30.13
CA GLU A 21 -33.34 -23.95 30.59
C GLU A 21 -34.10 -25.28 30.73
N ASN A 22 -35.31 -25.25 31.30
CA ASN A 22 -36.02 -26.47 31.73
C ASN A 22 -37.19 -26.88 30.82
N SER A 23 -37.45 -26.14 29.73
CA SER A 23 -38.52 -26.51 28.79
C SER A 23 -38.03 -27.50 27.73
N THR A 24 -38.72 -28.63 27.62
CA THR A 24 -38.53 -29.63 26.55
C THR A 24 -39.13 -29.21 25.21
N ILE A 25 -39.74 -28.01 25.11
CA ILE A 25 -40.43 -27.52 23.91
C ILE A 25 -39.54 -26.46 23.24
N PRO A 26 -38.94 -26.72 22.06
CA PRO A 26 -37.98 -25.80 21.45
C PRO A 26 -38.53 -24.40 21.17
N ASP A 27 -39.81 -24.26 20.79
CA ASP A 27 -40.43 -22.95 20.58
C ASP A 27 -40.55 -22.12 21.89
N ILE A 28 -40.62 -22.76 23.06
CA ILE A 28 -40.58 -22.04 24.34
C ILE A 28 -39.16 -21.53 24.60
N GLN A 29 -38.14 -22.39 24.43
CA GLN A 29 -36.73 -22.01 24.59
C GLN A 29 -36.32 -20.87 23.66
N LYS A 30 -36.66 -21.01 22.37
CA LYS A 30 -36.48 -20.03 21.29
C LYS A 30 -37.17 -18.69 21.56
N ASN A 31 -38.40 -18.70 22.07
CA ASN A 31 -39.11 -17.47 22.42
C ASN A 31 -38.55 -16.81 23.69
N ALA A 32 -38.10 -17.60 24.68
CA ALA A 32 -37.40 -17.07 25.85
C ALA A 32 -36.06 -16.43 25.45
N ALA A 33 -35.24 -17.10 24.64
CA ALA A 33 -34.00 -16.53 24.10
C ALA A 33 -34.23 -15.23 23.30
N LYS A 34 -35.25 -15.19 22.42
CA LYS A 34 -35.63 -13.94 21.72
C LYS A 34 -36.08 -12.82 22.65
N ALA A 35 -36.69 -13.14 23.79
CA ALA A 35 -37.05 -12.14 24.80
C ALA A 35 -35.82 -11.63 25.55
N ILE A 36 -34.83 -12.50 25.84
CA ILE A 36 -33.51 -12.10 26.36
C ILE A 36 -32.83 -11.15 25.35
N THR A 37 -32.77 -11.49 24.05
CA THR A 37 -32.19 -10.61 23.01
C THR A 37 -32.81 -9.21 23.03
N LYS A 38 -34.15 -9.12 23.07
CA LYS A 38 -34.86 -7.82 23.09
C LYS A 38 -34.61 -7.02 24.35
N ALA A 39 -34.53 -7.67 25.51
CA ALA A 39 -34.26 -6.99 26.78
C ALA A 39 -32.79 -6.56 26.92
N ALA A 40 -31.86 -7.31 26.32
CA ALA A 40 -30.41 -7.07 26.37
C ALA A 40 -29.94 -5.84 25.54
N TYR A 41 -30.82 -5.14 24.82
CA TYR A 41 -30.49 -3.83 24.24
C TYR A 41 -30.33 -2.72 25.30
N ASP A 42 -30.86 -2.95 26.51
CA ASP A 42 -30.73 -2.05 27.65
C ASP A 42 -29.50 -2.44 28.50
N PRO A 43 -28.57 -1.50 28.77
CA PRO A 43 -27.36 -1.75 29.56
C PRO A 43 -27.60 -2.28 30.97
N GLU A 44 -28.68 -1.87 31.66
CA GLU A 44 -28.96 -2.30 33.02
C GLU A 44 -29.50 -3.73 33.04
N ASN A 45 -30.33 -4.09 32.04
CA ASN A 45 -30.80 -5.46 31.87
C ASN A 45 -29.65 -6.44 31.61
N ARG A 46 -28.62 -6.03 30.88
CA ARG A 46 -27.41 -6.86 30.68
C ARG A 46 -26.62 -7.07 31.97
N LYS A 47 -26.58 -6.11 32.90
CA LYS A 47 -25.98 -6.32 34.23
C LYS A 47 -26.79 -7.33 35.02
N LEU A 48 -28.11 -7.15 35.09
CA LEU A 48 -29.03 -8.05 35.76
C LEU A 48 -28.97 -9.48 35.18
N PHE A 49 -28.82 -9.63 33.86
CA PHE A 49 -28.66 -10.94 33.23
C PHE A 49 -27.32 -11.59 33.60
N HIS A 50 -26.22 -10.82 33.66
CA HIS A 50 -24.95 -11.32 34.17
C HIS A 50 -25.03 -11.75 35.65
N GLU A 51 -25.70 -10.95 36.49
CA GLU A 51 -25.96 -11.27 37.92
C GLU A 51 -26.86 -12.48 38.13
N GLN A 52 -27.57 -12.96 37.10
CA GLN A 52 -28.40 -14.18 37.12
C GLN A 52 -27.79 -15.30 36.26
N GLU A 53 -26.52 -15.20 35.87
CA GLU A 53 -25.75 -16.19 35.10
C GLU A 53 -26.45 -16.65 33.80
N VAL A 54 -27.20 -15.76 33.16
CA VAL A 54 -28.00 -16.04 31.96
C VAL A 54 -27.15 -16.62 30.83
N GLU A 55 -25.87 -16.29 30.79
CA GLU A 55 -24.87 -16.81 29.86
C GLU A 55 -24.75 -18.35 29.92
N LYS A 56 -24.89 -18.99 31.10
CA LYS A 56 -24.90 -20.46 31.23
C LYS A 56 -26.07 -21.08 30.45
N CYS A 57 -27.25 -20.51 30.63
CA CYS A 57 -28.46 -20.94 29.93
C CYS A 57 -28.32 -20.72 28.41
N LEU A 58 -27.80 -19.58 27.98
CA LEU A 58 -27.56 -19.31 26.56
C LEU A 58 -26.54 -20.27 25.93
N VAL A 59 -25.47 -20.64 26.63
CA VAL A 59 -24.52 -21.67 26.16
C VAL A 59 -25.19 -23.04 26.06
N ALA A 60 -26.03 -23.43 27.03
CA ALA A 60 -26.79 -24.69 26.93
C ALA A 60 -27.74 -24.72 25.72
N LEU A 61 -28.34 -23.58 25.37
CA LEU A 61 -29.23 -23.47 24.21
C LEU A 61 -28.51 -23.53 22.85
N LEU A 62 -27.20 -23.25 22.76
CA LEU A 62 -26.42 -23.48 21.53
C LEU A 62 -26.32 -24.98 21.18
N GLY A 63 -26.32 -25.85 22.20
CA GLY A 63 -26.34 -27.31 22.05
C GLY A 63 -27.72 -27.93 21.80
N SER A 64 -28.79 -27.13 21.70
CA SER A 64 -30.13 -27.62 21.36
C SER A 64 -30.15 -28.21 19.96
N GLU A 65 -30.90 -29.30 19.72
CA GLU A 65 -31.05 -29.85 18.35
C GLU A 65 -31.74 -28.87 17.39
N ASN A 66 -32.60 -27.99 17.89
CA ASN A 66 -33.44 -27.10 17.09
C ASN A 66 -32.69 -25.85 16.60
N ASP A 67 -32.56 -25.69 15.29
CA ASP A 67 -31.90 -24.52 14.68
C ASP A 67 -32.50 -23.17 15.10
N GLY A 68 -33.82 -23.09 15.26
CA GLY A 68 -34.47 -21.88 15.72
C GLY A 68 -34.09 -21.48 17.15
N THR A 69 -33.76 -22.46 18.00
CA THR A 69 -33.19 -22.24 19.33
C THR A 69 -31.72 -21.82 19.23
N LYS A 70 -30.89 -22.50 18.42
CA LYS A 70 -29.47 -22.13 18.17
C LYS A 70 -29.33 -20.67 17.69
N ILE A 71 -30.18 -20.27 16.74
CA ILE A 71 -30.23 -18.89 16.20
C ILE A 71 -30.61 -17.89 17.28
N ALA A 72 -31.68 -18.16 18.05
CA ALA A 72 -32.13 -17.25 19.09
C ALA A 72 -31.12 -17.12 20.25
N ALA A 73 -30.46 -18.21 20.63
CA ALA A 73 -29.39 -18.20 21.61
C ALA A 73 -28.18 -17.40 21.11
N SER A 74 -27.72 -17.64 19.88
CA SER A 74 -26.62 -16.87 19.28
C SER A 74 -26.93 -15.36 19.21
N GLN A 75 -28.17 -15.00 18.84
CA GLN A 75 -28.63 -13.60 18.84
C GLN A 75 -28.65 -12.99 20.26
N ALA A 76 -29.07 -13.73 21.28
CA ALA A 76 -29.01 -13.28 22.67
C ALA A 76 -27.56 -13.10 23.17
N ILE A 77 -26.65 -14.00 22.83
CA ILE A 77 -25.20 -13.87 23.15
C ILE A 77 -24.61 -12.63 22.47
N SER A 78 -24.96 -12.40 21.20
CA SER A 78 -24.52 -11.23 20.43
C SER A 78 -24.95 -9.89 21.07
N ALA A 79 -26.13 -9.82 21.67
CA ALA A 79 -26.59 -8.65 22.42
C ALA A 79 -25.97 -8.56 23.83
N MET A 80 -25.79 -9.70 24.52
CA MET A 80 -25.21 -9.75 25.87
C MET A 80 -23.76 -9.25 25.93
N CYS A 81 -22.96 -9.47 24.89
CA CYS A 81 -21.53 -9.15 24.89
C CYS A 81 -21.18 -7.64 24.81
N GLU A 82 -22.16 -6.74 24.87
CA GLU A 82 -21.94 -5.34 25.24
C GLU A 82 -21.65 -5.16 26.75
N ASN A 83 -21.96 -6.15 27.59
CA ASN A 83 -21.46 -6.25 28.97
C ASN A 83 -20.10 -6.99 28.96
N SER A 84 -19.07 -6.41 29.57
CA SER A 84 -17.73 -7.01 29.64
C SER A 84 -17.68 -8.32 30.41
N GLY A 85 -18.38 -8.44 31.54
CA GLY A 85 -18.42 -9.68 32.33
C GLY A 85 -19.06 -10.83 31.54
N SER A 86 -20.15 -10.54 30.81
CA SER A 86 -20.76 -11.49 29.88
C SER A 86 -19.81 -11.85 28.73
N LYS A 87 -19.13 -10.84 28.16
CA LYS A 87 -18.17 -11.00 27.05
C LYS A 87 -17.01 -11.92 27.42
N ASP A 88 -16.49 -11.80 28.63
CA ASP A 88 -15.40 -12.64 29.15
C ASP A 88 -15.92 -14.02 29.61
N PHE A 89 -17.16 -14.13 30.10
CA PHE A 89 -17.77 -15.42 30.44
C PHE A 89 -17.84 -16.36 29.22
N PHE A 90 -18.29 -15.86 28.07
CA PHE A 90 -18.46 -16.68 26.87
C PHE A 90 -17.15 -17.23 26.29
N ASN A 91 -15.97 -16.75 26.74
CA ASN A 91 -14.65 -17.17 26.27
C ASN A 91 -14.48 -18.70 26.29
N ASN A 92 -14.67 -19.32 27.46
CA ASN A 92 -14.31 -20.72 27.70
C ASN A 92 -15.31 -21.76 27.14
N GLN A 93 -16.58 -21.38 26.92
CA GLN A 93 -17.65 -22.34 26.59
C GLN A 93 -18.60 -21.87 25.48
N GLY A 94 -18.82 -20.55 25.35
CA GLY A 94 -19.64 -19.99 24.28
C GLY A 94 -18.91 -20.00 22.94
N ILE A 95 -17.68 -19.48 22.90
CA ILE A 95 -16.89 -19.37 21.66
C ILE A 95 -16.66 -20.75 20.99
N PRO A 96 -16.23 -21.82 21.70
CA PRO A 96 -16.07 -23.14 21.08
C PRO A 96 -17.37 -23.69 20.46
N GLN A 97 -18.51 -23.54 21.12
CA GLN A 97 -19.80 -23.97 20.56
C GLN A 97 -20.22 -23.10 19.37
N LEU A 98 -20.00 -21.78 19.41
CA LEU A 98 -20.26 -20.90 18.27
C LEU A 98 -19.39 -21.26 17.05
N ILE A 99 -18.13 -21.63 17.24
CA ILE A 99 -17.26 -22.16 16.18
C ILE A 99 -17.77 -23.50 15.63
N GLN A 100 -18.29 -24.40 16.48
CA GLN A 100 -18.96 -25.61 16.02
C GLN A 100 -20.21 -25.30 15.17
N LEU A 101 -21.00 -24.30 15.55
CA LEU A 101 -22.18 -23.87 14.78
C LEU A 101 -21.84 -23.26 13.41
N LEU A 102 -20.61 -22.75 13.20
CA LEU A 102 -20.14 -22.36 11.86
C LEU A 102 -20.05 -23.53 10.88
N LYS A 103 -20.08 -24.79 11.36
CA LYS A 103 -20.08 -26.02 10.56
C LYS A 103 -21.48 -26.61 10.33
N SER A 104 -22.55 -25.92 10.75
CA SER A 104 -23.94 -26.38 10.56
C SER A 104 -24.40 -26.26 9.10
N ASP A 105 -25.19 -27.21 8.59
CA ASP A 105 -25.78 -27.10 7.25
C ASP A 105 -26.65 -25.84 7.07
N ASN A 106 -27.28 -25.37 8.15
CA ASN A 106 -28.21 -24.24 8.13
C ASN A 106 -27.47 -22.88 8.05
N GLU A 107 -27.66 -22.16 6.93
CA GLU A 107 -27.06 -20.83 6.69
C GLU A 107 -27.48 -19.77 7.74
N GLU A 108 -28.69 -19.84 8.32
CA GLU A 108 -29.13 -18.90 9.36
C GLU A 108 -28.45 -19.18 10.70
N VAL A 109 -28.21 -20.44 11.04
CA VAL A 109 -27.43 -20.84 12.22
C VAL A 109 -25.98 -20.33 12.06
N ARG A 110 -25.37 -20.53 10.89
CA ARG A 110 -24.01 -20.03 10.58
C ARG A 110 -23.93 -18.51 10.66
N GLU A 111 -24.89 -17.77 10.10
CA GLU A 111 -24.92 -16.30 10.19
C GLU A 111 -25.07 -15.80 11.63
N ALA A 112 -25.98 -16.40 12.41
CA ALA A 112 -26.23 -16.00 13.79
C ALA A 112 -25.02 -16.30 14.70
N ALA A 113 -24.36 -17.43 14.51
CA ALA A 113 -23.14 -17.79 15.23
C ALA A 113 -21.97 -16.84 14.87
N ALA A 114 -21.78 -16.53 13.59
CA ALA A 114 -20.79 -15.57 13.14
C ALA A 114 -21.07 -14.15 13.69
N LEU A 115 -22.33 -13.72 13.79
CA LEU A 115 -22.71 -12.44 14.39
C LEU A 115 -22.36 -12.37 15.89
N ALA A 116 -22.56 -13.47 16.63
CA ALA A 116 -22.15 -13.56 18.02
C ALA A 116 -20.62 -13.45 18.16
N LEU A 117 -19.87 -14.21 17.36
CA LEU A 117 -18.39 -14.19 17.34
C LEU A 117 -17.84 -12.81 16.94
N ALA A 118 -18.45 -12.12 15.97
CA ALA A 118 -18.02 -10.79 15.53
C ALA A 118 -18.08 -9.78 16.70
N ASN A 119 -19.19 -9.78 17.44
CA ASN A 119 -19.33 -8.88 18.58
C ASN A 119 -18.47 -9.35 19.79
N LEU A 120 -18.36 -10.66 20.05
CA LEU A 120 -17.54 -11.24 21.12
C LEU A 120 -16.04 -10.95 20.96
N THR A 121 -15.51 -10.99 19.74
CA THR A 121 -14.08 -10.70 19.46
C THR A 121 -13.78 -9.20 19.35
N THR A 122 -14.79 -8.37 19.09
CA THR A 122 -14.60 -6.91 18.93
C THR A 122 -14.03 -6.29 20.22
N CYS A 123 -12.82 -5.74 20.10
CA CYS A 123 -12.02 -5.16 21.19
C CYS A 123 -11.71 -6.11 22.36
N ASN A 124 -11.78 -7.44 22.18
CA ASN A 124 -11.41 -8.42 23.20
C ASN A 124 -10.38 -9.44 22.66
N PRO A 125 -9.07 -9.24 22.93
CA PRO A 125 -8.01 -10.16 22.49
C PRO A 125 -8.12 -11.58 23.07
N ALA A 126 -8.62 -11.75 24.30
CA ALA A 126 -8.78 -13.07 24.90
C ALA A 126 -9.83 -13.89 24.13
N ASN A 127 -10.93 -13.26 23.71
CA ASN A 127 -11.94 -13.90 22.86
C ASN A 127 -11.44 -14.17 21.44
N ALA A 128 -10.58 -13.31 20.89
CA ALA A 128 -9.94 -13.55 19.60
C ALA A 128 -8.99 -14.77 19.65
N ASN A 129 -8.23 -14.93 20.75
CA ASN A 129 -7.40 -16.11 20.98
C ASN A 129 -8.25 -17.37 21.18
N ALA A 130 -9.29 -17.33 22.02
CA ALA A 130 -10.18 -18.46 22.22
C ALA A 130 -10.89 -18.93 20.93
N ALA A 131 -11.15 -18.01 19.99
CA ALA A 131 -11.68 -18.35 18.66
C ALA A 131 -10.65 -19.07 17.77
N ALA A 132 -9.34 -18.80 17.93
CA ALA A 132 -8.27 -19.55 17.27
C ALA A 132 -8.01 -20.90 17.95
N GLU A 133 -8.00 -20.93 19.28
CA GLU A 133 -7.80 -22.15 20.10
C GLU A 133 -8.94 -23.18 19.94
N ALA A 134 -10.11 -22.76 19.46
CA ALA A 134 -11.23 -23.62 19.09
C ALA A 134 -11.24 -24.05 17.60
N ASP A 135 -10.11 -23.99 16.90
CA ASP A 135 -9.95 -24.28 15.46
C ASP A 135 -10.89 -23.43 14.56
N GLY A 136 -11.08 -22.16 14.91
CA GLY A 136 -12.05 -21.28 14.26
C GLY A 136 -11.61 -20.64 12.94
N ILE A 137 -10.33 -20.71 12.57
CA ILE A 137 -9.80 -20.06 11.36
C ILE A 137 -10.41 -20.65 10.09
N ASP A 138 -10.29 -21.97 9.86
CA ASP A 138 -10.86 -22.61 8.67
C ASP A 138 -12.38 -22.44 8.55
N PRO A 139 -13.21 -22.63 9.60
CA PRO A 139 -14.64 -22.36 9.52
C PRO A 139 -14.98 -20.93 9.12
N LEU A 140 -14.24 -19.93 9.63
CA LEU A 140 -14.45 -18.53 9.27
C LEU A 140 -14.04 -18.23 7.83
N ILE A 141 -12.91 -18.78 7.37
CA ILE A 141 -12.42 -18.60 5.99
C ILE A 141 -13.37 -19.26 4.98
N ASN A 142 -13.85 -20.48 5.28
CA ASN A 142 -14.87 -21.14 4.45
C ASN A 142 -16.19 -20.34 4.41
N LEU A 143 -16.56 -19.68 5.52
CA LEU A 143 -17.79 -18.86 5.57
C LEU A 143 -17.72 -17.59 4.71
N LEU A 144 -16.52 -17.15 4.27
CA LEU A 144 -16.38 -16.09 3.26
C LEU A 144 -17.01 -16.47 1.91
N SER A 145 -17.27 -17.76 1.66
CA SER A 145 -17.96 -18.29 0.48
C SER A 145 -19.41 -18.72 0.75
N SER A 146 -20.03 -18.27 1.86
CA SER A 146 -21.46 -18.49 2.14
C SER A 146 -22.36 -17.82 1.08
N LYS A 147 -23.61 -18.30 0.97
CA LYS A 147 -24.66 -17.67 0.16
C LYS A 147 -25.32 -16.46 0.85
N ARG A 148 -24.96 -16.16 2.10
CA ARG A 148 -25.55 -15.08 2.89
C ARG A 148 -24.54 -13.98 3.20
N ASP A 149 -24.83 -12.76 2.72
CA ASP A 149 -24.01 -11.58 2.96
C ASP A 149 -23.70 -11.32 4.43
N GLY A 150 -24.64 -11.56 5.34
CA GLY A 150 -24.42 -11.37 6.78
C GLY A 150 -23.37 -12.34 7.33
N ALA A 151 -23.44 -13.62 6.95
CA ALA A 151 -22.42 -14.61 7.30
C ALA A 151 -21.03 -14.22 6.80
N ILE A 152 -20.90 -13.78 5.54
CA ILE A 152 -19.62 -13.32 4.95
C ILE A 152 -19.09 -12.08 5.70
N ALA A 153 -19.92 -11.06 5.90
CA ALA A 153 -19.53 -9.81 6.55
C ALA A 153 -19.13 -10.01 8.03
N ASN A 154 -19.81 -10.93 8.72
CA ASN A 154 -19.48 -11.31 10.09
C ASN A 154 -18.17 -12.11 10.13
N ALA A 155 -17.97 -13.10 9.26
CA ALA A 155 -16.72 -13.85 9.15
C ALA A 155 -15.51 -12.93 8.91
N ALA A 156 -15.61 -12.03 7.92
CA ALA A 156 -14.57 -11.02 7.65
C ALA A 156 -14.33 -10.10 8.87
N THR A 157 -15.36 -9.79 9.67
CA THR A 157 -15.21 -9.01 10.91
C THR A 157 -14.46 -9.80 11.99
N VAL A 158 -14.77 -11.08 12.20
CA VAL A 158 -14.06 -11.93 13.17
C VAL A 158 -12.59 -12.09 12.77
N LEU A 159 -12.33 -12.41 11.49
CA LEU A 159 -10.97 -12.55 10.95
C LEU A 159 -10.19 -11.24 11.06
N THR A 160 -10.83 -10.07 10.86
CA THR A 160 -10.22 -8.76 11.15
C THR A 160 -9.81 -8.64 12.62
N ASN A 161 -10.74 -8.93 13.56
CA ASN A 161 -10.50 -8.80 15.00
C ASN A 161 -9.37 -9.73 15.48
N MET A 162 -9.28 -10.94 14.92
CA MET A 162 -8.19 -11.88 15.17
C MET A 162 -6.87 -11.39 14.57
N ALA A 163 -6.85 -10.96 13.29
CA ALA A 163 -5.65 -10.46 12.62
C ALA A 163 -5.11 -9.13 13.17
N MET A 164 -5.83 -8.44 14.06
CA MET A 164 -5.25 -7.38 14.89
C MET A 164 -4.21 -7.91 15.90
N GLN A 165 -4.31 -9.17 16.32
CA GLN A 165 -3.30 -9.84 17.15
C GLN A 165 -2.18 -10.39 16.25
N GLU A 166 -0.95 -9.93 16.48
CA GLU A 166 0.21 -10.29 15.65
C GLU A 166 0.48 -11.81 15.54
N PRO A 167 0.36 -12.63 16.62
CA PRO A 167 0.51 -14.09 16.50
C PRO A 167 -0.59 -14.76 15.67
N LEU A 168 -1.83 -14.25 15.75
CA LEU A 168 -2.96 -14.82 14.99
C LEU A 168 -2.93 -14.43 13.52
N ARG A 169 -2.39 -13.24 13.18
CA ARG A 169 -2.26 -12.79 11.79
C ARG A 169 -1.46 -13.78 10.94
N LEU A 170 -0.28 -14.19 11.42
CA LEU A 170 0.57 -15.18 10.75
C LEU A 170 -0.17 -16.51 10.57
N ASN A 171 -0.97 -16.92 11.57
CA ASN A 171 -1.76 -18.15 11.47
C ASN A 171 -2.86 -18.03 10.40
N ILE A 172 -3.61 -16.93 10.38
CA ILE A 172 -4.67 -16.67 9.38
C ILE A 172 -4.10 -16.57 7.96
N GLN A 173 -2.89 -16.05 7.79
CA GLN A 173 -2.18 -15.98 6.50
C GLN A 173 -1.83 -17.38 5.95
N ASN A 174 -1.46 -18.32 6.81
CA ASN A 174 -1.14 -19.70 6.41
C ASN A 174 -2.36 -20.54 5.96
N HIS A 175 -3.57 -19.96 5.96
CA HIS A 175 -4.83 -20.62 5.58
C HIS A 175 -5.49 -19.92 4.35
N ASP A 176 -4.69 -19.49 3.36
CA ASP A 176 -5.13 -18.97 2.04
C ASP A 176 -6.12 -17.78 2.08
N ILE A 177 -6.07 -16.96 3.15
CA ILE A 177 -6.99 -15.83 3.36
C ILE A 177 -6.98 -14.81 2.21
N MET A 178 -5.84 -14.57 1.54
CA MET A 178 -5.77 -13.55 0.49
C MET A 178 -6.49 -14.00 -0.77
N HIS A 179 -6.56 -15.30 -1.04
CA HIS A 179 -7.40 -15.84 -2.09
C HIS A 179 -8.89 -15.81 -1.68
N ALA A 180 -9.21 -16.27 -0.47
CA ALA A 180 -10.59 -16.37 0.02
C ALA A 180 -11.32 -15.01 0.08
N ILE A 181 -10.62 -13.91 0.37
CA ILE A 181 -11.22 -12.58 0.52
C ILE A 181 -11.61 -11.90 -0.82
N ILE A 182 -11.14 -12.41 -1.96
CA ILE A 182 -11.34 -11.77 -3.29
C ILE A 182 -12.80 -11.82 -3.74
N SER A 183 -13.51 -12.92 -3.48
CA SER A 183 -14.94 -13.04 -3.80
C SER A 183 -15.79 -12.04 -2.99
N PRO A 184 -15.66 -11.95 -1.64
CA PRO A 184 -16.25 -10.88 -0.83
C PRO A 184 -15.97 -9.46 -1.32
N LEU A 185 -14.74 -9.15 -1.78
CA LEU A 185 -14.41 -7.82 -2.34
C LEU A 185 -15.22 -7.47 -3.59
N ARG A 186 -15.61 -8.46 -4.40
CA ARG A 186 -16.46 -8.28 -5.59
C ARG A 186 -17.96 -8.46 -5.32
N SER A 187 -18.39 -8.64 -4.07
CA SER A 187 -19.83 -8.74 -3.72
C SER A 187 -20.60 -7.47 -4.12
N ALA A 188 -21.88 -7.62 -4.48
CA ALA A 188 -22.78 -6.50 -4.69
C ALA A 188 -23.22 -5.82 -3.38
N ASN A 189 -22.99 -6.45 -2.22
CA ASN A 189 -23.39 -5.94 -0.92
C ASN A 189 -22.30 -5.04 -0.31
N THR A 190 -22.63 -3.77 -0.06
CA THR A 190 -21.69 -2.77 0.47
C THR A 190 -21.20 -3.08 1.88
N VAL A 191 -21.97 -3.83 2.69
CA VAL A 191 -21.51 -4.28 4.01
C VAL A 191 -20.42 -5.34 3.83
N VAL A 192 -20.61 -6.31 2.93
CA VAL A 192 -19.61 -7.33 2.59
C VAL A 192 -18.35 -6.69 2.03
N GLN A 193 -18.47 -5.83 1.02
CA GLN A 193 -17.34 -5.06 0.46
C GLN A 193 -16.54 -4.32 1.55
N SER A 194 -17.24 -3.61 2.44
CA SER A 194 -16.63 -2.83 3.51
C SER A 194 -15.87 -3.70 4.52
N LYS A 195 -16.45 -4.84 4.92
CA LYS A 195 -15.80 -5.78 5.86
C LYS A 195 -14.67 -6.58 5.20
N ALA A 196 -14.79 -6.92 3.92
CA ALA A 196 -13.73 -7.59 3.16
C ALA A 196 -12.51 -6.67 2.96
N ALA A 197 -12.73 -5.42 2.58
CA ALA A 197 -11.65 -4.42 2.49
C ALA A 197 -11.01 -4.15 3.86
N LEU A 198 -11.80 -4.12 4.94
CA LEU A 198 -11.27 -3.99 6.30
C LEU A 198 -10.41 -5.21 6.71
N ALA A 199 -10.81 -6.44 6.36
CA ALA A 199 -10.00 -7.64 6.63
C ALA A 199 -8.63 -7.56 5.94
N VAL A 200 -8.57 -7.11 4.68
CA VAL A 200 -7.30 -6.85 3.97
C VAL A 200 -6.41 -5.86 4.73
N THR A 201 -6.95 -4.82 5.38
CA THR A 201 -6.11 -3.89 6.18
C THR A 201 -5.42 -4.54 7.38
N ALA A 202 -6.00 -5.61 7.92
CA ALA A 202 -5.50 -6.33 9.09
C ALA A 202 -4.59 -7.52 8.71
N THR A 203 -4.71 -8.06 7.49
CA THR A 203 -3.92 -9.21 7.02
C THR A 203 -2.78 -8.83 6.06
N ALA A 204 -2.86 -7.76 5.27
CA ALA A 204 -1.84 -7.41 4.24
C ALA A 204 -0.60 -6.66 4.80
N CYS A 205 -0.20 -6.93 6.04
CA CYS A 205 0.82 -6.16 6.78
C CYS A 205 2.26 -6.36 6.27
N ASP A 206 2.59 -7.54 5.78
CA ASP A 206 3.92 -8.00 5.32
C ASP A 206 4.01 -8.13 3.79
N VAL A 207 5.21 -8.44 3.27
CA VAL A 207 5.50 -8.41 1.82
C VAL A 207 4.92 -9.65 1.12
N GLU A 208 4.87 -10.75 1.86
CA GLU A 208 4.41 -12.08 1.49
C GLU A 208 2.89 -12.04 1.25
N ALA A 209 2.11 -11.60 2.24
CA ALA A 209 0.67 -11.37 2.14
C ALA A 209 0.27 -10.44 0.99
N ARG A 210 1.02 -9.33 0.80
CA ARG A 210 0.77 -8.41 -0.33
C ARG A 210 1.12 -9.02 -1.68
N THR A 211 2.14 -9.89 -1.72
CA THR A 211 2.53 -10.61 -2.93
C THR A 211 1.52 -11.69 -3.30
N GLU A 212 0.99 -12.45 -2.33
CA GLU A 212 -0.11 -13.38 -2.53
C GLU A 212 -1.34 -12.66 -3.09
N LEU A 213 -1.83 -11.62 -2.39
CA LEU A 213 -2.99 -10.83 -2.81
C LEU A 213 -2.82 -10.19 -4.21
N ARG A 214 -1.60 -9.75 -4.56
CA ARG A 214 -1.25 -9.25 -5.90
C ARG A 214 -1.33 -10.35 -6.94
N ASN A 215 -0.68 -11.49 -6.70
CA ASN A 215 -0.59 -12.60 -7.63
C ASN A 215 -1.95 -13.27 -7.87
N SER A 216 -2.83 -13.30 -6.86
CA SER A 216 -4.21 -13.78 -6.96
C SER A 216 -5.19 -12.77 -7.59
N GLY A 217 -4.73 -11.56 -7.95
CA GLY A 217 -5.56 -10.54 -8.60
C GLY A 217 -6.48 -9.74 -7.66
N GLY A 218 -6.28 -9.82 -6.34
CA GLY A 218 -7.10 -9.15 -5.33
C GLY A 218 -6.96 -7.62 -5.28
N LEU A 219 -5.96 -7.04 -5.96
CA LEU A 219 -5.76 -5.60 -6.04
C LEU A 219 -6.79 -4.89 -6.93
N GLU A 220 -7.25 -5.53 -8.01
CA GLU A 220 -8.23 -4.93 -8.94
C GLU A 220 -9.56 -4.60 -8.21
N PRO A 221 -10.20 -5.52 -7.47
CA PRO A 221 -11.35 -5.20 -6.63
C PRO A 221 -11.12 -4.02 -5.68
N LEU A 222 -9.96 -3.95 -5.02
CA LEU A 222 -9.66 -2.86 -4.09
C LEU A 222 -9.63 -1.50 -4.79
N VAL A 223 -9.14 -1.44 -6.03
CA VAL A 223 -9.13 -0.24 -6.86
C VAL A 223 -10.55 0.09 -7.39
N GLU A 224 -11.35 -0.91 -7.74
CA GLU A 224 -12.78 -0.73 -8.09
C GLU A 224 -13.57 -0.12 -6.90
N LEU A 225 -13.37 -0.62 -5.69
CA LEU A 225 -14.06 -0.15 -4.48
C LEU A 225 -13.75 1.32 -4.11
N LEU A 226 -12.62 1.89 -4.56
CA LEU A 226 -12.35 3.33 -4.42
C LEU A 226 -13.37 4.22 -5.16
N ARG A 227 -14.02 3.70 -6.20
CA ARG A 227 -15.11 4.38 -6.94
C ARG A 227 -16.47 4.23 -6.27
N SER A 228 -16.59 3.50 -5.15
CA SER A 228 -17.88 3.24 -4.49
C SER A 228 -18.59 4.51 -4.02
N LYS A 229 -19.92 4.50 -4.11
CA LYS A 229 -20.79 5.56 -3.57
C LYS A 229 -20.99 5.45 -2.05
N ASN A 230 -20.63 4.31 -1.44
CA ASN A 230 -20.70 4.12 0.01
C ASN A 230 -19.39 4.59 0.68
N ASP A 231 -19.52 5.39 1.73
CA ASP A 231 -18.38 6.04 2.39
C ASP A 231 -17.50 5.08 3.19
N GLU A 232 -18.10 4.12 3.90
CA GLU A 232 -17.36 3.07 4.62
C GLU A 232 -16.61 2.15 3.66
N VAL A 233 -17.21 1.79 2.51
CA VAL A 233 -16.53 1.03 1.45
C VAL A 233 -15.32 1.80 0.92
N ARG A 234 -15.47 3.07 0.52
CA ARG A 234 -14.32 3.87 0.04
C ARG A 234 -13.25 4.02 1.11
N LYS A 235 -13.63 4.25 2.37
CA LYS A 235 -12.73 4.43 3.52
C LYS A 235 -11.90 3.17 3.76
N HIS A 236 -12.51 1.99 3.79
CA HIS A 236 -11.78 0.73 3.98
C HIS A 236 -10.98 0.33 2.73
N ALA A 237 -11.49 0.57 1.52
CA ALA A 237 -10.72 0.40 0.29
C ALA A 237 -9.50 1.35 0.23
N SER A 238 -9.65 2.61 0.63
CA SER A 238 -8.54 3.57 0.73
C SER A 238 -7.49 3.11 1.73
N TRP A 239 -7.91 2.60 2.89
CA TRP A 239 -6.98 2.05 3.89
C TRP A 239 -6.30 0.77 3.37
N ALA A 240 -7.04 -0.13 2.71
CA ALA A 240 -6.47 -1.34 2.12
C ALA A 240 -5.42 -1.00 1.06
N VAL A 241 -5.72 -0.07 0.13
CA VAL A 241 -4.77 0.43 -0.87
C VAL A 241 -3.55 1.12 -0.21
N MET A 242 -3.72 1.83 0.91
CA MET A 242 -2.59 2.38 1.69
C MET A 242 -1.69 1.29 2.30
N VAL A 243 -2.26 0.19 2.78
CA VAL A 243 -1.51 -0.96 3.33
C VAL A 243 -0.85 -1.76 2.21
N CYS A 244 -1.59 -2.08 1.13
CA CYS A 244 -1.09 -2.77 -0.06
C CYS A 244 -0.02 -1.95 -0.79
N ALA A 245 -0.06 -0.62 -0.78
CA ALA A 245 1.04 0.23 -1.22
C ALA A 245 2.26 0.21 -0.26
N GLY A 246 2.39 -0.81 0.60
CA GLY A 246 3.48 -1.01 1.55
C GLY A 246 4.86 -1.13 0.89
N ASP A 247 4.94 -1.88 -0.22
CA ASP A 247 6.14 -2.13 -1.03
C ASP A 247 6.01 -1.57 -2.47
N GLU A 248 7.14 -1.50 -3.18
CA GLU A 248 7.25 -0.94 -4.54
C GLU A 248 6.50 -1.77 -5.61
N LEU A 249 6.56 -3.11 -5.57
CA LEU A 249 5.93 -3.95 -6.59
C LEU A 249 4.41 -3.87 -6.53
N THR A 250 3.86 -3.93 -5.32
CA THR A 250 2.41 -3.82 -5.08
C THR A 250 1.92 -2.38 -5.33
N ALA A 251 2.71 -1.35 -4.97
CA ALA A 251 2.39 0.03 -5.31
C ALA A 251 2.39 0.28 -6.83
N ASN A 252 3.34 -0.27 -7.57
CA ASN A 252 3.42 -0.15 -9.03
C ASN A 252 2.22 -0.81 -9.73
N GLU A 253 1.76 -1.98 -9.25
CA GLU A 253 0.57 -2.63 -9.80
C GLU A 253 -0.72 -1.85 -9.49
N LEU A 254 -0.87 -1.32 -8.27
CA LEU A 254 -1.97 -0.41 -7.91
C LEU A 254 -1.98 0.85 -8.81
N CYS A 255 -0.81 1.41 -9.14
CA CYS A 255 -0.68 2.50 -10.10
C CYS A 255 -1.07 2.07 -11.52
N ARG A 256 -0.68 0.87 -11.98
CA ARG A 256 -1.05 0.33 -13.30
C ARG A 256 -2.57 0.23 -13.47
N LEU A 257 -3.25 -0.25 -12.42
CA LEU A 257 -4.71 -0.36 -12.27
C LEU A 257 -5.43 1.00 -12.16
N GLY A 258 -4.70 2.12 -12.04
CA GLY A 258 -5.29 3.47 -11.99
C GLY A 258 -5.70 3.96 -10.59
N ALA A 259 -5.15 3.37 -9.52
CA ALA A 259 -5.48 3.77 -8.14
C ALA A 259 -5.18 5.26 -7.87
N LEU A 260 -4.08 5.81 -8.41
CA LEU A 260 -3.71 7.22 -8.22
C LEU A 260 -4.76 8.17 -8.79
N ASP A 261 -5.20 7.95 -10.03
CA ASP A 261 -6.19 8.81 -10.72
C ASP A 261 -7.51 8.84 -9.94
N ILE A 262 -7.93 7.69 -9.40
CA ILE A 262 -9.15 7.56 -8.58
C ILE A 262 -8.98 8.24 -7.22
N LEU A 263 -7.81 8.11 -6.59
CA LEU A 263 -7.53 8.74 -5.31
C LEU A 263 -7.41 10.27 -5.46
N GLU A 264 -6.89 10.78 -6.58
CA GLU A 264 -6.91 12.22 -6.90
C GLU A 264 -8.35 12.72 -7.08
N GLU A 265 -9.17 12.03 -7.89
CA GLU A 265 -10.61 12.30 -8.05
C GLU A 265 -11.36 12.32 -6.71
N VAL A 266 -11.04 11.38 -5.81
CA VAL A 266 -11.61 11.30 -4.45
C VAL A 266 -11.09 12.41 -3.53
N ASN A 267 -9.81 12.79 -3.62
CA ASN A 267 -9.19 13.78 -2.74
C ASN A 267 -9.54 15.23 -3.12
N VAL A 268 -9.89 15.50 -4.37
CA VAL A 268 -10.46 16.80 -4.81
C VAL A 268 -11.94 16.92 -4.42
N SER A 269 -12.66 15.80 -4.29
CA SER A 269 -14.09 15.79 -3.95
C SER A 269 -14.33 16.05 -2.46
N GLY A 270 -14.91 17.22 -2.14
CA GLY A 270 -15.24 17.63 -0.77
C GLY A 270 -16.22 16.72 -0.01
N THR A 271 -16.96 15.83 -0.70
CA THR A 271 -17.81 14.81 -0.08
C THR A 271 -17.21 13.41 -0.09
N ARG A 272 -16.33 13.07 -1.04
CA ARG A 272 -15.77 11.71 -1.14
C ARG A 272 -14.45 11.52 -0.40
N LYS A 273 -13.68 12.61 -0.20
CA LYS A 273 -12.38 12.60 0.48
C LYS A 273 -12.46 11.97 1.86
N ASN A 274 -11.45 11.16 2.22
CA ASN A 274 -11.30 10.63 3.57
C ASN A 274 -9.82 10.65 4.00
N LYS A 275 -9.54 10.46 5.29
CA LYS A 275 -8.16 10.53 5.82
C LYS A 275 -7.22 9.46 5.23
N PHE A 276 -7.76 8.34 4.77
CA PHE A 276 -6.96 7.27 4.16
C PHE A 276 -6.75 7.47 2.65
N SER A 277 -7.63 8.18 1.92
CA SER A 277 -7.45 8.40 0.48
C SER A 277 -6.26 9.32 0.17
N GLU A 278 -6.01 10.31 1.04
CA GLU A 278 -4.82 11.17 0.95
C GLU A 278 -3.56 10.43 1.39
N ALA A 279 -3.65 9.59 2.42
CA ALA A 279 -2.53 8.76 2.88
C ALA A 279 -2.14 7.69 1.85
N ALA A 280 -3.12 7.02 1.21
CA ALA A 280 -2.93 6.06 0.14
C ALA A 280 -2.24 6.67 -1.08
N TYR A 281 -2.71 7.84 -1.53
CA TYR A 281 -2.12 8.58 -2.65
C TYR A 281 -0.64 8.91 -2.37
N ASN A 282 -0.35 9.47 -1.19
CA ASN A 282 1.02 9.77 -0.77
C ASN A 282 1.88 8.50 -0.61
N LYS A 283 1.30 7.38 -0.16
CA LYS A 283 2.01 6.11 0.04
C LYS A 283 2.38 5.44 -1.28
N LEU A 284 1.47 5.46 -2.27
CA LEU A 284 1.75 5.03 -3.65
C LEU A 284 2.89 5.86 -4.26
N LEU A 285 2.84 7.19 -4.19
CA LEU A 285 3.90 8.06 -4.71
C LEU A 285 5.24 7.88 -3.97
N ASN A 286 5.23 7.65 -2.65
CA ASN A 286 6.47 7.39 -1.90
C ASN A 286 7.12 6.04 -2.23
N ASN A 287 6.38 5.09 -2.84
CA ASN A 287 6.89 3.81 -3.32
C ASN A 287 7.00 3.73 -4.87
N ASN A 288 6.76 4.83 -5.59
CA ASN A 288 7.18 5.01 -6.97
C ASN A 288 7.79 6.42 -7.13
N LEU A 289 9.07 6.52 -6.80
CA LEU A 289 9.77 7.82 -6.75
C LEU A 289 9.96 8.45 -8.14
N SER A 290 10.11 7.65 -9.19
CA SER A 290 10.18 8.13 -10.58
C SER A 290 8.90 8.88 -10.96
N LEU A 291 7.73 8.30 -10.66
CA LEU A 291 6.42 8.91 -10.87
C LEU A 291 6.22 10.14 -10.00
N LYS A 292 6.54 10.05 -8.70
CA LYS A 292 6.47 11.18 -7.76
C LYS A 292 7.27 12.37 -8.26
N TYR A 293 8.55 12.19 -8.58
CA TYR A 293 9.41 13.28 -9.05
C TYR A 293 8.99 13.83 -10.43
N SER A 294 8.32 13.01 -11.25
CA SER A 294 7.77 13.44 -12.54
C SER A 294 6.49 14.29 -12.37
N GLN A 295 5.62 13.95 -11.43
CA GLN A 295 4.36 14.69 -11.17
C GLN A 295 4.57 15.91 -10.25
N THR A 296 5.23 15.75 -9.10
CA THR A 296 5.35 16.80 -8.07
C THR A 296 6.56 17.70 -8.27
N GLY A 297 7.57 17.24 -9.02
CA GLY A 297 8.89 17.89 -9.08
C GLY A 297 9.66 17.87 -7.74
N TYR A 298 9.23 17.10 -6.74
CA TYR A 298 9.81 17.14 -5.39
C TYR A 298 9.99 15.75 -4.75
N LEU A 299 11.22 15.46 -4.35
CA LEU A 299 11.59 14.37 -3.44
C LEU A 299 12.14 14.95 -2.14
N SER A 300 11.69 14.47 -0.98
CA SER A 300 12.23 14.87 0.32
C SER A 300 13.53 14.12 0.65
N SER A 301 14.24 14.58 1.69
CA SER A 301 15.36 13.85 2.30
C SER A 301 15.02 12.42 2.75
N SER A 302 13.74 12.14 3.03
CA SER A 302 13.22 10.79 3.33
C SER A 302 12.90 9.92 2.11
N ASN A 303 12.92 10.47 0.89
CA ASN A 303 12.80 9.68 -0.33
C ASN A 303 14.21 9.32 -0.83
N ILE A 304 14.57 8.05 -0.69
CA ILE A 304 15.90 7.51 -1.04
C ILE A 304 15.85 6.94 -2.47
N ILE A 305 16.65 7.48 -3.38
CA ILE A 305 16.74 7.04 -4.77
C ILE A 305 17.43 5.65 -4.83
N ASN A 306 16.67 4.62 -5.18
CA ASN A 306 17.17 3.26 -5.37
C ASN A 306 17.53 2.97 -6.84
N ASP A 307 18.25 1.87 -7.07
CA ASP A 307 18.58 1.42 -8.43
C ASP A 307 17.32 1.02 -9.20
N GLY A 308 17.16 1.56 -10.41
CA GLY A 308 15.94 1.48 -11.21
C GLY A 308 15.12 2.78 -11.23
N PHE A 309 15.45 3.76 -10.38
CA PHE A 309 14.87 5.11 -10.48
C PHE A 309 15.24 5.79 -11.80
N TYR A 310 14.30 6.54 -12.39
CA TYR A 310 14.55 7.34 -13.57
C TYR A 310 13.81 8.68 -13.54
N ASP A 311 14.48 9.74 -14.01
CA ASP A 311 13.89 11.06 -14.20
C ASP A 311 13.37 11.23 -15.63
N TYR A 312 12.08 10.97 -15.83
CA TYR A 312 11.35 11.18 -17.08
C TYR A 312 11.18 12.68 -17.45
N GLY A 313 11.11 13.56 -16.45
CA GLY A 313 10.76 14.98 -16.61
C GLY A 313 9.40 15.31 -16.02
N ARG A 314 8.92 16.55 -16.20
CA ARG A 314 7.60 16.98 -15.68
C ARG A 314 6.49 16.32 -16.51
N ILE A 315 5.54 15.64 -15.85
CA ILE A 315 4.31 15.12 -16.48
C ILE A 315 3.08 15.76 -15.83
N ASN A 316 1.97 15.83 -16.56
CA ASN A 316 0.71 16.32 -16.01
C ASN A 316 0.06 15.24 -15.12
N PRO A 317 -0.72 15.61 -14.09
CA PRO A 317 -1.60 14.68 -13.37
C PRO A 317 -2.49 13.87 -14.33
N GLY A 318 -2.80 12.62 -13.98
CA GLY A 318 -3.47 11.66 -14.87
C GLY A 318 -2.64 11.14 -16.07
N THR A 319 -1.41 11.62 -16.30
CA THR A 319 -0.53 11.05 -17.34
C THR A 319 0.09 9.75 -16.82
N LYS A 320 -0.16 8.62 -17.50
CA LYS A 320 0.51 7.36 -17.19
C LYS A 320 2.00 7.45 -17.56
N LEU A 321 2.86 7.19 -16.59
CA LEU A 321 4.31 7.09 -16.81
C LEU A 321 4.63 5.75 -17.50
N LEU A 322 5.40 5.81 -18.59
CA LEU A 322 5.82 4.63 -19.33
C LEU A 322 6.85 3.81 -18.54
N PRO A 323 6.72 2.47 -18.44
CA PRO A 323 7.72 1.62 -17.81
C PRO A 323 9.11 1.78 -18.41
N LEU A 324 10.15 1.67 -17.58
CA LEU A 324 11.55 1.79 -18.01
C LEU A 324 11.90 0.80 -19.15
N LYS A 325 11.31 -0.41 -19.13
CA LYS A 325 11.46 -1.41 -20.20
C LYS A 325 10.99 -0.89 -21.56
N GLU A 326 9.85 -0.20 -21.60
CA GLU A 326 9.31 0.38 -22.83
C GLU A 326 10.15 1.57 -23.29
N LEU A 327 10.63 2.40 -22.35
CA LEU A 327 11.48 3.55 -22.65
C LEU A 327 12.85 3.16 -23.21
N CYS A 328 13.46 2.09 -22.69
CA CYS A 328 14.70 1.55 -23.25
C CYS A 328 14.52 0.99 -24.69
N LEU A 329 13.30 0.58 -25.07
CA LEU A 329 12.97 0.02 -26.38
C LEU A 329 12.52 1.09 -27.42
N GLN A 330 12.40 2.36 -27.03
CA GLN A 330 12.08 3.45 -27.95
C GLN A 330 13.31 3.87 -28.76
N GLU A 331 13.10 4.16 -30.04
CA GLU A 331 14.13 4.73 -30.92
C GLU A 331 14.58 6.13 -30.40
N PRO A 332 15.86 6.50 -30.60
CA PRO A 332 16.35 7.85 -30.29
C PRO A 332 15.49 8.94 -30.92
N SER A 333 15.15 9.96 -30.13
CA SER A 333 14.28 11.08 -30.54
C SER A 333 14.77 12.40 -29.94
N ASP A 334 14.27 13.53 -30.44
CA ASP A 334 14.60 14.87 -29.92
C ASP A 334 13.94 15.19 -28.56
N LEU A 335 13.12 14.28 -28.02
CA LEU A 335 12.52 14.40 -26.69
C LEU A 335 13.59 14.49 -25.59
N ARG A 336 13.23 15.03 -24.43
CA ARG A 336 14.13 15.09 -23.27
C ARG A 336 14.64 13.68 -22.92
N ALA A 337 15.95 13.54 -22.74
CA ALA A 337 16.55 12.28 -22.28
C ALA A 337 16.03 11.89 -20.89
N VAL A 338 15.75 10.60 -20.72
CA VAL A 338 15.34 9.99 -19.45
C VAL A 338 16.60 9.58 -18.70
N LEU A 339 16.87 10.20 -17.54
CA LEU A 339 18.08 9.92 -16.77
C LEU A 339 17.86 8.73 -15.83
N LEU A 340 18.64 7.66 -15.98
CA LEU A 340 18.55 6.42 -15.20
C LEU A 340 19.61 6.38 -14.08
N ILE A 341 19.20 5.93 -12.89
CA ILE A 341 20.09 5.60 -11.76
C ILE A 341 20.06 4.07 -11.59
N ASN A 342 21.15 3.37 -11.92
CA ASN A 342 21.26 1.92 -11.69
C ASN A 342 22.70 1.45 -11.48
N SER A 343 23.10 1.22 -10.23
CA SER A 343 24.42 0.67 -9.88
C SER A 343 24.51 -0.87 -9.99
N LYS A 344 23.39 -1.57 -10.22
CA LYS A 344 23.35 -3.04 -10.26
C LYS A 344 23.85 -3.58 -11.60
N SER A 345 24.87 -4.43 -11.55
CA SER A 345 25.31 -5.24 -12.68
C SER A 345 24.65 -6.62 -12.61
N TYR A 346 23.71 -6.88 -13.52
CA TYR A 346 22.98 -8.15 -13.61
C TYR A 346 23.79 -9.23 -14.34
N VAL A 347 24.99 -9.52 -13.83
CA VAL A 347 25.83 -10.63 -14.29
C VAL A 347 25.49 -11.85 -13.45
N SER A 348 24.77 -12.81 -14.05
CA SER A 348 24.64 -14.15 -13.48
C SER A 348 26.04 -14.74 -13.26
N PRO A 349 26.31 -15.44 -12.14
CA PRO A 349 27.56 -16.16 -11.98
C PRO A 349 27.77 -17.10 -13.18
N PRO A 350 28.95 -17.11 -13.81
CA PRO A 350 29.22 -18.08 -14.87
C PRO A 350 29.05 -19.48 -14.28
N SER A 351 28.28 -20.34 -14.95
CA SER A 351 28.12 -21.73 -14.56
C SER A 351 29.48 -22.42 -14.64
N SER A 352 30.14 -22.60 -13.49
CA SER A 352 31.36 -23.39 -13.39
C SER A 352 31.05 -24.79 -13.90
N MET A 353 31.68 -25.20 -15.00
CA MET A 353 31.56 -26.57 -15.49
C MET A 353 32.04 -27.53 -14.40
N GLU A 354 31.44 -28.71 -14.34
CA GLU A 354 32.00 -29.81 -13.56
C GLU A 354 33.41 -30.11 -14.10
N ASP A 355 34.42 -30.03 -13.25
CA ASP A 355 35.68 -30.72 -13.49
C ASP A 355 36.01 -31.58 -12.27
N LYS A 356 36.24 -32.87 -12.51
CA LYS A 356 36.26 -33.90 -11.47
C LYS A 356 37.69 -34.29 -11.12
N SER A 357 38.15 -33.85 -9.96
CA SER A 357 39.31 -34.45 -9.29
C SER A 357 39.03 -34.60 -7.79
N ASP A 358 39.42 -35.72 -7.21
CA ASP A 358 38.84 -36.27 -5.98
C ASP A 358 39.89 -36.48 -4.87
N VAL A 359 39.42 -36.59 -3.62
CA VAL A 359 40.12 -36.97 -2.37
C VAL A 359 41.29 -36.06 -1.91
N GLY A 360 41.18 -35.46 -0.72
CA GLY A 360 42.25 -34.60 -0.18
C GLY A 360 42.37 -34.37 1.35
N TYR A 361 41.37 -34.70 2.18
CA TYR A 361 41.37 -34.64 3.66
C TYR A 361 41.69 -33.29 4.36
N GLY A 362 40.79 -32.81 5.24
CA GLY A 362 41.21 -31.93 6.36
C GLY A 362 40.24 -30.83 6.84
N ARG A 363 39.38 -31.16 7.82
CA ARG A 363 38.74 -30.28 8.83
C ARG A 363 38.79 -28.74 8.62
N SER A 364 37.63 -28.08 8.56
CA SER A 364 37.06 -27.38 9.75
C SER A 364 35.69 -26.72 9.55
N ILE A 365 34.71 -27.22 10.31
CA ILE A 365 33.79 -26.45 11.17
C ILE A 365 33.20 -25.13 10.62
N SER A 366 31.93 -25.21 10.18
CA SER A 366 31.05 -24.05 10.03
C SER A 366 30.95 -23.25 11.34
N SER A 367 31.21 -21.94 11.28
CA SER A 367 31.14 -21.06 12.46
C SER A 367 30.18 -19.90 12.23
N SER A 368 28.92 -20.10 12.60
CA SER A 368 27.97 -19.00 12.82
C SER A 368 28.37 -18.19 14.05
N SER A 369 28.62 -16.89 13.91
CA SER A 369 28.98 -16.00 15.03
C SER A 369 28.09 -14.75 15.09
N SER A 370 26.95 -14.88 15.76
CA SER A 370 26.17 -13.73 16.22
C SER A 370 26.96 -12.94 17.26
N LEU A 371 27.18 -11.64 17.04
CA LEU A 371 27.66 -10.73 18.09
C LEU A 371 26.58 -9.71 18.47
N ARG A 372 25.67 -10.14 19.34
CA ARG A 372 24.90 -9.20 20.18
C ARG A 372 25.88 -8.49 21.12
N ARG A 373 25.93 -7.16 21.10
CA ARG A 373 26.49 -6.37 22.20
C ARG A 373 25.35 -5.69 22.96
N SER A 374 25.08 -6.18 24.16
CA SER A 374 24.00 -5.68 25.01
C SER A 374 24.44 -4.45 25.80
N SER A 375 23.75 -3.33 25.65
CA SER A 375 23.77 -2.21 26.60
C SER A 375 22.36 -1.96 27.12
N LYS A 376 22.19 -1.97 28.45
CA LYS A 376 20.92 -1.65 29.10
C LYS A 376 20.80 -0.13 29.26
N GLU A 377 19.78 0.47 28.69
CA GLU A 377 19.28 1.75 29.20
C GLU A 377 17.74 1.82 29.09
N LYS A 378 17.13 2.61 29.98
CA LYS A 378 15.67 2.73 30.11
C LYS A 378 15.22 4.06 29.50
N ASN A 379 14.17 4.07 28.67
CA ASN A 379 12.86 4.65 29.03
C ASN A 379 11.85 4.80 27.88
N LYS A 380 10.58 4.96 28.28
CA LYS A 380 9.45 5.55 27.56
C LYS A 380 9.09 4.98 26.17
N LYS A 381 8.13 4.04 26.20
CA LYS A 381 7.20 3.78 25.09
C LYS A 381 6.45 5.06 24.71
N ASN A 382 6.31 5.35 23.41
CA ASN A 382 5.21 6.15 22.87
C ASN A 382 4.30 5.21 22.06
N SER A 383 3.23 4.70 22.68
CA SER A 383 2.20 3.93 21.98
C SER A 383 1.17 4.89 21.40
N TYR A 384 1.06 4.97 20.07
CA TYR A 384 -0.01 5.69 19.40
C TYR A 384 -1.28 4.83 19.33
N HIS A 385 -1.95 4.65 20.48
CA HIS A 385 -3.30 4.11 20.51
C HIS A 385 -4.27 5.09 19.83
N PHE A 386 -4.70 4.76 18.60
CA PHE A 386 -5.81 5.44 17.94
C PHE A 386 -7.13 4.67 18.15
N SER A 387 -7.67 4.78 19.36
CA SER A 387 -9.04 4.34 19.68
C SER A 387 -10.06 5.31 19.08
N ALA A 388 -10.56 5.02 17.88
CA ALA A 388 -11.70 5.72 17.29
C ALA A 388 -13.00 5.13 17.85
N GLY A 389 -13.60 5.80 18.84
CA GLY A 389 -14.88 5.37 19.42
C GLY A 389 -16.04 5.50 18.42
N PHE A 390 -16.95 4.52 18.44
CA PHE A 390 -18.22 4.62 17.72
C PHE A 390 -19.20 5.54 18.47
N GLY A 391 -19.89 6.40 17.73
CA GLY A 391 -20.88 7.33 18.27
C GLY A 391 -21.95 7.67 17.23
N SER A 392 -23.09 6.99 17.34
CA SER A 392 -24.40 7.44 16.86
C SER A 392 -25.02 8.39 17.92
N PRO A 393 -26.17 9.09 17.71
CA PRO A 393 -27.23 8.80 16.73
C PRO A 393 -27.94 10.04 16.11
N ILE A 394 -29.13 9.75 15.54
CA ILE A 394 -30.30 10.61 15.26
C ILE A 394 -30.50 10.99 13.78
N GLU A 395 -31.62 10.51 13.25
CA GLU A 395 -32.24 10.88 11.98
C GLU A 395 -33.06 12.17 12.15
N ASP A 396 -33.37 12.87 11.05
CA ASP A 396 -34.65 13.59 10.98
C ASP A 396 -35.24 13.56 9.56
N LYS A 397 -36.56 13.74 9.45
CA LYS A 397 -37.35 13.39 8.25
C LYS A 397 -37.80 14.61 7.46
N SER A 398 -37.85 14.50 6.13
CA SER A 398 -38.91 15.16 5.33
C SER A 398 -39.01 14.60 3.90
N GLU A 399 -40.23 14.64 3.37
CA GLU A 399 -40.66 14.17 2.04
C GLU A 399 -41.94 14.99 1.68
N PRO A 400 -42.45 14.99 0.43
CA PRO A 400 -41.86 15.51 -0.81
C PRO A 400 -42.69 16.66 -1.44
N ALA A 401 -42.26 17.18 -2.60
CA ALA A 401 -43.09 18.04 -3.46
C ALA A 401 -43.03 17.62 -4.95
N SER A 402 -44.21 17.53 -5.58
CA SER A 402 -44.45 17.00 -6.94
C SER A 402 -44.14 18.02 -8.07
N GLY A 403 -43.69 17.54 -9.25
CA GLY A 403 -43.32 18.41 -10.38
C GLY A 403 -43.13 17.71 -11.75
N ARG A 404 -44.24 17.24 -12.33
CA ARG A 404 -44.47 16.83 -13.75
C ARG A 404 -43.71 17.66 -14.82
N ASN A 405 -43.43 17.21 -16.06
CA ASN A 405 -44.20 16.29 -16.93
C ASN A 405 -43.44 15.80 -18.21
N THR A 406 -43.85 14.64 -18.78
CA THR A 406 -43.87 14.25 -20.23
C THR A 406 -42.59 14.20 -21.12
N VAL A 407 -42.52 13.48 -22.27
CA VAL A 407 -42.94 12.10 -22.68
C VAL A 407 -42.54 11.81 -24.16
N LEU A 408 -41.97 10.62 -24.45
CA LEU A 408 -41.77 9.99 -25.80
C LEU A 408 -40.95 10.79 -26.86
N SER A 409 -40.48 10.25 -28.01
CA SER A 409 -40.76 9.00 -28.72
C SER A 409 -39.55 8.35 -29.44
N LYS A 410 -39.73 7.12 -29.94
CA LYS A 410 -38.78 6.25 -30.68
C LYS A 410 -38.44 6.76 -32.10
N SER A 411 -37.32 6.29 -32.67
CA SER A 411 -37.30 5.50 -33.93
C SER A 411 -35.91 4.90 -34.22
N ALA A 412 -35.80 3.88 -35.09
CA ALA A 412 -34.51 3.29 -35.51
C ALA A 412 -34.60 2.50 -36.84
N THR A 413 -33.62 2.67 -37.73
CA THR A 413 -33.27 1.86 -38.92
C THR A 413 -31.79 2.18 -39.27
N LYS A 414 -30.89 1.24 -39.61
CA LYS A 414 -30.76 0.40 -40.83
C LYS A 414 -30.59 1.25 -42.13
N GLU A 415 -29.72 0.93 -43.10
CA GLU A 415 -28.83 -0.24 -43.30
C GLU A 415 -27.74 0.02 -44.39
N LYS A 416 -26.66 -0.78 -44.42
CA LYS A 416 -25.71 -1.02 -45.57
C LYS A 416 -24.90 0.19 -46.12
N GLY A 417 -23.74 0.03 -46.78
CA GLY A 417 -22.84 -1.13 -46.93
C GLY A 417 -22.42 -1.46 -48.38
N TRP A 418 -21.14 -1.27 -48.75
CA TRP A 418 -20.54 -1.81 -49.99
C TRP A 418 -19.02 -2.05 -49.85
N ARG A 419 -18.39 -2.83 -50.74
CA ARG A 419 -16.95 -3.20 -50.76
C ARG A 419 -16.36 -3.24 -52.18
N LYS A 420 -15.04 -2.98 -52.27
CA LYS A 420 -14.07 -3.36 -53.34
C LYS A 420 -14.25 -2.84 -54.78
N SER A 421 -13.15 -2.30 -55.33
CA SER A 421 -12.50 -2.83 -56.56
C SER A 421 -10.98 -2.60 -56.50
N LYS A 422 -10.21 -2.97 -57.54
CA LYS A 422 -8.72 -2.98 -57.57
C LYS A 422 -8.20 -2.69 -58.99
N GLY A 423 -7.03 -2.04 -59.11
CA GLY A 423 -6.28 -1.80 -60.37
C GLY A 423 -5.66 -0.38 -60.36
N LYS A 424 -4.34 -0.11 -60.47
CA LYS A 424 -3.10 -0.82 -60.88
C LYS A 424 -2.69 -0.72 -62.36
N LYS A 425 -1.76 0.21 -62.64
CA LYS A 425 -0.62 0.23 -63.62
C LYS A 425 0.27 1.45 -63.22
N GLU A 426 1.61 1.36 -63.10
CA GLU A 426 2.68 1.35 -64.15
C GLU A 426 2.82 2.73 -64.84
N GLU A 427 3.99 3.26 -65.25
CA GLU A 427 5.36 2.75 -65.57
C GLU A 427 6.44 3.79 -65.09
N GLU A 428 7.77 3.62 -64.96
CA GLU A 428 8.71 2.45 -64.99
C GLU A 428 9.93 2.66 -64.03
N LYS A 429 11.10 3.18 -64.48
CA LYS A 429 12.41 3.20 -63.75
C LYS A 429 13.42 4.26 -64.23
N VAL A 430 14.30 4.73 -63.33
CA VAL A 430 15.80 4.82 -63.39
C VAL A 430 16.29 5.02 -61.93
N LYS A 431 17.23 4.28 -61.29
CA LYS A 431 18.02 3.06 -61.58
C LYS A 431 19.37 3.22 -62.32
N GLU A 432 20.44 3.49 -61.55
CA GLU A 432 21.83 3.05 -61.79
C GLU A 432 22.32 2.17 -60.61
N GLU A 433 23.37 1.39 -60.85
CA GLU A 433 24.06 0.43 -59.94
C GLU A 433 25.53 0.88 -59.76
N GLU A 434 26.46 0.31 -58.98
CA GLU A 434 26.62 -0.96 -58.24
C GLU A 434 27.34 -0.60 -56.88
N GLU A 435 27.87 -1.44 -55.99
CA GLU A 435 28.32 -2.85 -56.02
C GLU A 435 28.12 -3.53 -54.64
N VAL A 436 28.45 -4.82 -54.51
CA VAL A 436 27.90 -5.73 -53.49
C VAL A 436 28.96 -6.44 -52.64
N MET A 437 28.71 -6.61 -51.33
CA MET A 437 29.26 -7.71 -50.53
C MET A 437 28.16 -8.42 -49.73
N VAL A 438 28.18 -9.76 -49.72
CA VAL A 438 27.17 -10.63 -49.08
C VAL A 438 27.83 -11.69 -48.20
N VAL A 439 27.48 -11.71 -46.91
CA VAL A 439 27.46 -12.91 -46.05
C VAL A 439 26.41 -12.71 -44.92
N PRO A 440 25.97 -13.76 -44.20
CA PRO A 440 24.78 -14.54 -44.54
C PRO A 440 23.56 -14.24 -43.64
N LYS A 441 22.38 -14.71 -44.07
CA LYS A 441 21.23 -14.86 -43.17
C LYS A 441 21.48 -15.98 -42.17
N PHE A 442 21.32 -15.70 -40.88
CA PHE A 442 21.08 -16.76 -39.88
C PHE A 442 19.58 -17.00 -39.71
N VAL A 443 19.23 -18.26 -39.42
CA VAL A 443 17.85 -18.70 -39.14
C VAL A 443 17.52 -18.37 -37.68
N GLY A 444 16.26 -18.06 -37.39
CA GLY A 444 15.82 -17.77 -36.02
C GLY A 444 15.76 -19.03 -35.14
N GLU A 445 16.25 -18.92 -33.91
CA GLU A 445 16.08 -19.91 -32.86
C GLU A 445 15.24 -19.37 -31.69
N GLY A 446 14.79 -20.26 -30.81
CA GLY A 446 13.65 -20.04 -29.92
C GLY A 446 13.83 -18.93 -28.88
N SER A 447 12.70 -18.30 -28.54
CA SER A 447 12.59 -17.44 -27.36
C SER A 447 12.99 -18.22 -26.10
N SER A 448 14.01 -17.72 -25.40
CA SER A 448 14.11 -17.91 -23.95
C SER A 448 13.74 -16.57 -23.32
N ASP A 449 12.69 -16.56 -22.49
CA ASP A 449 12.27 -15.36 -21.75
C ASP A 449 13.30 -15.04 -20.66
N LYS A 450 14.41 -14.41 -21.09
CA LYS A 450 15.36 -13.77 -20.19
C LYS A 450 14.66 -12.59 -19.53
N GLU A 451 14.53 -12.66 -18.21
CA GLU A 451 13.97 -11.59 -17.39
C GLU A 451 14.69 -10.27 -17.70
N TRP A 452 13.90 -9.26 -18.10
CA TRP A 452 14.48 -8.01 -18.59
C TRP A 452 15.10 -7.21 -17.44
N CYS A 453 16.38 -6.87 -17.59
CA CYS A 453 17.13 -6.10 -16.61
C CYS A 453 17.35 -4.65 -17.10
N PRO A 454 17.24 -3.63 -16.23
CA PRO A 454 17.63 -2.26 -16.57
C PRO A 454 19.11 -2.15 -16.98
N PRO A 455 19.47 -1.23 -17.89
CA PRO A 455 20.87 -0.94 -18.22
C PRO A 455 21.69 -0.62 -16.97
N SER A 456 22.84 -1.26 -16.78
CA SER A 456 23.75 -1.01 -15.68
C SER A 456 24.62 0.23 -15.93
N ASP A 457 25.05 0.90 -14.87
CA ASP A 457 25.87 2.10 -14.94
C ASP A 457 27.21 1.91 -14.20
N PRO A 458 28.24 1.34 -14.84
CA PRO A 458 29.55 1.12 -14.21
C PRO A 458 30.23 2.41 -13.73
N ASP A 459 30.00 3.53 -14.43
CA ASP A 459 30.50 4.85 -14.04
C ASP A 459 29.83 5.31 -12.73
N PHE A 460 28.50 5.24 -12.63
CA PHE A 460 27.81 5.57 -11.38
C PHE A 460 28.21 4.62 -10.23
N SER A 461 28.40 3.33 -10.48
CA SER A 461 28.91 2.40 -9.47
C SER A 461 30.32 2.75 -8.99
N MET A 462 31.19 3.23 -9.89
CA MET A 462 32.50 3.77 -9.51
C MET A 462 32.36 5.06 -8.69
N TYR A 463 31.41 5.94 -9.04
CA TYR A 463 31.16 7.17 -8.29
C TYR A 463 30.67 6.88 -6.87
N VAL A 464 29.78 5.89 -6.70
CA VAL A 464 29.35 5.42 -5.38
C VAL A 464 30.53 4.87 -4.57
N TYR A 465 31.42 4.07 -5.17
CA TYR A 465 32.63 3.58 -4.50
C TYR A 465 33.56 4.73 -4.06
N GLU A 466 33.83 5.68 -4.95
CA GLU A 466 34.70 6.83 -4.66
C GLU A 466 34.15 7.67 -3.50
N VAL A 467 32.89 8.12 -3.53
CA VAL A 467 32.34 8.96 -2.45
C VAL A 467 32.16 8.23 -1.11
N THR A 468 31.91 6.91 -1.16
CA THR A 468 31.87 6.05 0.05
C THR A 468 33.26 5.94 0.69
N LYS A 469 34.33 6.07 -0.09
CA LYS A 469 35.72 5.97 0.37
C LYS A 469 36.31 7.30 0.84
N SER A 470 35.96 8.42 0.20
CA SER A 470 36.53 9.74 0.51
C SER A 470 35.62 10.65 1.33
N ILE A 471 34.30 10.64 1.11
CA ILE A 471 33.37 11.64 1.67
C ILE A 471 32.62 11.10 2.89
N LEU A 472 32.14 9.85 2.84
CA LEU A 472 31.45 9.22 3.97
C LEU A 472 32.25 9.25 5.31
N PRO A 473 33.60 9.13 5.33
CA PRO A 473 34.38 9.21 6.57
C PRO A 473 34.49 10.61 7.20
N ILE A 474 34.14 11.69 6.48
CA ILE A 474 34.22 13.06 6.98
C ILE A 474 33.14 13.26 8.06
N THR A 475 33.55 13.71 9.26
CA THR A 475 32.65 13.80 10.42
C THR A 475 31.73 15.03 10.42
N ASN A 476 32.05 16.03 9.61
CA ASN A 476 31.31 17.28 9.49
C ASN A 476 30.35 17.23 8.30
N ILE A 477 29.04 17.16 8.57
CA ILE A 477 27.99 17.10 7.53
C ILE A 477 28.04 18.27 6.54
N LYS A 478 28.49 19.46 6.96
CA LYS A 478 28.65 20.60 6.04
C LYS A 478 29.79 20.37 5.04
N GLU A 479 30.91 19.86 5.51
CA GLU A 479 32.10 19.54 4.72
C GLU A 479 31.82 18.37 3.77
N GLN A 480 31.08 17.34 4.22
CA GLN A 480 30.55 16.27 3.37
C GLN A 480 29.70 16.81 2.20
N ILE A 481 28.81 17.76 2.46
CA ILE A 481 27.96 18.39 1.43
C ILE A 481 28.80 19.24 0.47
N GLU A 482 29.75 20.02 0.99
CA GLU A 482 30.66 20.83 0.19
C GLU A 482 31.52 19.98 -0.76
N ASP A 483 32.11 18.89 -0.26
CA ASP A 483 32.97 18.01 -1.07
C ASP A 483 32.17 17.15 -2.04
N LEU A 484 30.97 16.66 -1.67
CA LEU A 484 30.09 15.96 -2.62
C LEU A 484 29.65 16.88 -3.76
N ALA A 485 29.40 18.17 -3.46
CA ALA A 485 29.03 19.15 -4.47
C ALA A 485 30.18 19.48 -5.44
N LYS A 486 31.42 19.60 -4.93
CA LYS A 486 32.65 19.74 -5.75
C LYS A 486 32.82 18.52 -6.66
N TYR A 487 32.75 17.32 -6.08
CA TYR A 487 32.87 16.04 -6.78
C TYR A 487 31.84 15.88 -7.90
N VAL A 488 30.56 16.16 -7.63
CA VAL A 488 29.47 16.13 -8.64
C VAL A 488 29.72 17.13 -9.76
N ALA A 489 30.19 18.33 -9.45
CA ALA A 489 30.54 19.31 -10.46
C ALA A 489 31.71 18.83 -11.33
N GLU A 490 32.78 18.29 -10.74
CA GLU A 490 33.95 17.76 -11.45
C GLU A 490 33.57 16.64 -12.44
N LYS A 491 32.80 15.63 -12.02
CA LYS A 491 32.34 14.55 -12.91
C LYS A 491 31.42 15.03 -14.05
N MET A 492 30.80 16.21 -13.91
CA MET A 492 29.86 16.80 -14.88
C MET A 492 30.36 18.08 -15.59
N GLY A 493 31.68 18.28 -15.67
CA GLY A 493 32.31 19.34 -16.46
C GLY A 493 32.89 20.52 -15.67
N GLY A 494 33.10 20.37 -14.37
CA GLY A 494 33.71 21.36 -13.49
C GLY A 494 32.83 22.55 -13.11
N LYS A 495 33.42 23.58 -12.51
CA LYS A 495 32.75 24.87 -12.22
C LYS A 495 32.44 25.61 -13.53
N ILE A 496 31.19 26.03 -13.71
CA ILE A 496 30.72 26.78 -14.88
C ILE A 496 30.50 28.24 -14.45
N PRO A 497 31.24 29.23 -14.98
CA PRO A 497 30.96 30.66 -14.77
C PRO A 497 29.58 31.06 -15.32
N LYS A 498 28.92 32.06 -14.72
CA LYS A 498 27.55 32.48 -15.11
C LYS A 498 27.46 32.92 -16.56
N GLU A 499 28.52 33.56 -17.04
CA GLU A 499 28.65 34.14 -18.38
C GLU A 499 28.80 33.06 -19.45
N LYS A 500 29.36 31.89 -19.07
CA LYS A 500 29.69 30.78 -19.97
C LYS A 500 28.65 29.65 -19.99
N LEU A 501 27.53 29.82 -19.27
CA LEU A 501 26.45 28.84 -19.28
C LEU A 501 25.83 28.64 -20.69
N PRO A 502 25.66 29.67 -21.55
CA PRO A 502 25.18 29.47 -22.92
C PRO A 502 26.18 28.75 -23.83
N ASP A 503 27.47 28.91 -23.60
CA ASP A 503 28.55 28.27 -24.38
C ASP A 503 28.73 26.79 -24.01
N PHE A 504 28.18 26.36 -22.87
CA PHE A 504 28.39 25.02 -22.32
C PHE A 504 27.55 23.97 -23.07
N SER A 505 28.12 23.38 -24.12
CA SER A 505 27.44 22.48 -25.07
C SER A 505 27.03 21.12 -24.45
N TRP A 506 26.01 21.13 -23.58
CA TRP A 506 25.48 19.94 -22.92
C TRP A 506 24.44 19.23 -23.78
N GLU A 507 23.67 19.96 -24.60
CA GLU A 507 22.68 19.38 -25.53
C GLU A 507 23.37 18.43 -26.52
N LEU A 508 24.50 18.87 -27.09
CA LEU A 508 25.31 18.06 -28.01
C LEU A 508 25.82 16.78 -27.33
N HIS A 509 26.28 16.87 -26.08
CA HIS A 509 26.73 15.71 -25.29
C HIS A 509 25.59 14.71 -25.04
N ILE A 510 24.40 15.20 -24.70
CA ILE A 510 23.22 14.36 -24.48
C ILE A 510 22.75 13.71 -25.78
N SER A 511 22.75 14.42 -26.91
CA SER A 511 22.39 13.86 -28.22
C SER A 511 23.42 12.83 -28.72
N GLU A 512 24.71 13.06 -28.49
CA GLU A 512 25.76 12.09 -28.78
C GLU A 512 25.56 10.80 -27.96
N LEU A 513 25.28 10.91 -26.65
CA LEU A 513 24.97 9.75 -25.81
C LEU A 513 23.74 8.97 -26.30
N LYS A 514 22.64 9.64 -26.67
CA LYS A 514 21.46 8.97 -27.25
C LYS A 514 21.81 8.15 -28.50
N PHE A 515 22.65 8.72 -29.37
CA PHE A 515 23.07 8.07 -30.61
C PHE A 515 23.98 6.86 -30.33
N GLN A 516 24.95 7.00 -29.43
CA GLN A 516 25.85 5.91 -29.01
C GLN A 516 25.09 4.76 -28.32
N LEU A 517 24.18 5.08 -27.40
CA LEU A 517 23.38 4.10 -26.65
C LEU A 517 22.18 3.55 -27.44
N LYS A 518 21.82 4.18 -28.57
CA LYS A 518 20.61 3.92 -29.37
C LYS A 518 19.31 3.92 -28.54
N SER A 519 19.23 4.78 -27.53
CA SER A 519 18.06 4.92 -26.66
C SER A 519 17.89 6.35 -26.15
N ASN A 520 16.66 6.72 -25.75
CA ASN A 520 16.39 7.97 -25.02
C ASN A 520 16.70 7.86 -23.52
N VAL A 521 16.96 6.64 -23.02
CA VAL A 521 17.37 6.39 -21.62
C VAL A 521 18.88 6.48 -21.51
N ILE A 522 19.37 7.37 -20.66
CA ILE A 522 20.80 7.62 -20.44
C ILE A 522 21.14 7.33 -18.96
N PRO A 523 22.06 6.39 -18.66
CA PRO A 523 22.58 6.20 -17.31
C PRO A 523 23.36 7.44 -16.83
N ILE A 524 23.10 7.90 -15.61
CA ILE A 524 23.60 9.20 -15.10
C ILE A 524 25.13 9.33 -15.15
N GLY A 525 25.86 8.23 -14.95
CA GLY A 525 27.32 8.20 -14.94
C GLY A 525 27.93 8.56 -16.30
N HIS A 526 27.19 8.37 -17.41
CA HIS A 526 27.65 8.70 -18.75
C HIS A 526 27.62 10.22 -19.04
N VAL A 527 26.87 11.01 -18.25
CA VAL A 527 26.68 12.45 -18.48
C VAL A 527 27.87 13.26 -17.95
N LYS A 528 28.95 13.33 -18.75
CA LYS A 528 30.19 14.06 -18.41
C LYS A 528 30.08 15.60 -18.55
N LYS A 529 29.05 16.10 -19.23
CA LYS A 529 28.69 17.53 -19.32
C LYS A 529 27.25 17.72 -18.88
N GLY A 530 27.05 18.17 -17.64
CA GLY A 530 25.72 18.28 -17.04
C GLY A 530 25.42 19.68 -16.52
N ILE A 531 24.26 20.23 -16.89
CA ILE A 531 23.67 21.40 -16.24
C ILE A 531 22.87 21.02 -14.98
N PHE A 532 22.40 22.03 -14.22
CA PHE A 532 21.53 21.98 -13.03
C PHE A 532 20.81 20.65 -12.78
N TYR A 533 19.87 20.22 -13.64
CA TYR A 533 19.07 19.02 -13.36
C TYR A 533 19.85 17.70 -13.41
N HIS A 534 20.91 17.60 -14.20
CA HIS A 534 21.81 16.44 -14.20
C HIS A 534 22.60 16.39 -12.89
N ARG A 535 23.18 17.54 -12.51
CA ARG A 535 24.00 17.65 -11.28
C ARG A 535 23.16 17.42 -10.02
N ALA A 536 21.97 18.02 -9.94
CA ALA A 536 21.12 17.87 -8.77
C ALA A 536 20.60 16.43 -8.58
N LEU A 537 20.33 15.72 -9.70
CA LEU A 537 19.98 14.30 -9.66
C LEU A 537 21.16 13.43 -9.25
N LEU A 538 22.36 13.64 -9.82
CA LEU A 538 23.56 12.90 -9.42
C LEU A 538 23.91 13.15 -7.94
N PHE A 539 23.84 14.41 -7.48
CA PHE A 539 24.05 14.77 -6.08
C PHE A 539 23.07 14.02 -5.18
N LYS A 540 21.76 14.04 -5.49
CA LYS A 540 20.76 13.30 -4.71
C LYS A 540 21.06 11.79 -4.67
N ALA A 541 21.33 11.18 -5.82
CA ALA A 541 21.59 9.74 -5.92
C ALA A 541 22.87 9.29 -5.18
N LEU A 542 23.92 10.12 -5.16
CA LEU A 542 25.13 9.85 -4.38
C LEU A 542 24.94 10.15 -2.89
N ALA A 543 24.30 11.27 -2.54
CA ALA A 543 23.96 11.65 -1.17
C ALA A 543 23.14 10.56 -0.46
N ASP A 544 22.17 9.98 -1.16
CA ASP A 544 21.34 8.86 -0.70
C ASP A 544 22.14 7.57 -0.46
N ARG A 545 23.26 7.36 -1.15
CA ARG A 545 24.16 6.21 -0.93
C ARG A 545 25.08 6.39 0.28
N ILE A 546 25.40 7.64 0.66
CA ILE A 546 26.25 7.97 1.83
C ILE A 546 25.48 8.60 3.02
N GLY A 547 24.14 8.57 2.98
CA GLY A 547 23.29 8.99 4.11
C GLY A 547 23.11 10.50 4.29
N ILE A 548 23.49 11.33 3.32
CA ILE A 548 23.31 12.79 3.37
C ILE A 548 21.86 13.14 3.02
N GLY A 549 21.07 13.47 4.05
CA GLY A 549 19.65 13.79 3.92
C GLY A 549 19.38 15.11 3.18
N CYS A 550 19.26 15.04 1.85
CA CYS A 550 18.91 16.16 0.98
C CYS A 550 17.60 15.94 0.20
N SER A 551 16.85 17.01 -0.02
CA SER A 551 15.73 17.03 -0.98
C SER A 551 16.25 17.23 -2.41
N LEU A 552 15.44 16.87 -3.40
CA LEU A 552 15.64 17.18 -4.82
C LEU A 552 14.40 17.93 -5.34
N VAL A 553 14.61 19.12 -5.90
CA VAL A 553 13.55 20.05 -6.29
C VAL A 553 13.72 20.47 -7.75
N ARG A 554 12.71 20.24 -8.57
CA ARG A 554 12.67 20.61 -9.99
C ARG A 554 12.12 22.02 -10.16
N GLY A 555 12.88 22.88 -10.80
CA GLY A 555 12.44 24.20 -11.25
C GLY A 555 11.82 24.15 -12.65
N GLU A 556 12.08 25.20 -13.42
CA GLU A 556 11.63 25.37 -14.80
C GLU A 556 12.84 25.49 -15.74
N TYR A 557 12.65 25.40 -17.06
CA TYR A 557 13.72 25.62 -18.07
C TYR A 557 15.04 24.87 -17.80
N GLY A 558 14.96 23.63 -17.32
CA GLY A 558 16.13 22.80 -17.00
C GLY A 558 16.82 23.13 -15.66
N ARG A 559 16.24 23.99 -14.80
CA ARG A 559 16.67 24.16 -13.42
C ARG A 559 16.19 22.99 -12.54
N ALA A 560 17.06 22.52 -11.68
CA ALA A 560 16.74 21.77 -10.46
C ALA A 560 17.86 22.00 -9.45
N TRP A 561 17.59 21.75 -8.17
CA TRP A 561 18.55 21.96 -7.09
C TRP A 561 18.30 20.99 -5.94
N ASN A 562 19.27 20.91 -5.03
CA ASN A 562 19.14 20.17 -3.78
C ASN A 562 18.98 21.14 -2.62
N GLU A 563 18.18 20.74 -1.64
CA GLU A 563 17.98 21.49 -0.40
C GLU A 563 18.39 20.62 0.80
N VAL A 564 19.16 21.19 1.73
CA VAL A 564 19.67 20.53 2.92
C VAL A 564 19.29 21.30 4.18
N MET A 565 19.06 20.57 5.27
CA MET A 565 18.68 21.11 6.57
C MET A 565 19.88 21.03 7.52
N LEU A 566 20.38 22.17 7.99
CA LEU A 566 21.58 22.25 8.81
C LEU A 566 21.31 23.00 10.13
N GLN A 567 21.93 22.54 11.21
CA GLN A 567 21.93 23.29 12.47
C GLN A 567 22.95 24.44 12.39
N ASN A 568 22.59 25.59 12.97
CA ASN A 568 23.40 26.80 12.87
C ASN A 568 24.29 26.98 14.12
N ASP A 569 25.60 26.75 13.96
CA ASP A 569 26.63 26.89 15.00
C ASP A 569 26.72 28.29 15.64
N SER A 570 26.24 29.33 14.95
CA SER A 570 26.45 30.75 15.32
C SER A 570 25.59 31.24 16.49
N ARG A 571 24.99 30.36 17.31
CA ARG A 571 24.25 30.71 18.54
C ARG A 571 24.77 30.04 19.82
N LYS A 572 26.07 29.74 19.88
CA LYS A 572 26.79 29.37 21.11
C LYS A 572 26.79 30.53 22.12
N GLY A 573 25.71 30.65 22.90
CA GLY A 573 25.58 31.69 23.93
C GLY A 573 24.18 31.86 24.56
N VAL A 574 23.09 31.41 23.91
CA VAL A 574 21.74 31.52 24.48
C VAL A 574 21.39 30.26 25.27
N ILE A 575 21.40 30.36 26.61
CA ILE A 575 20.96 29.28 27.50
C ILE A 575 19.43 29.14 27.38
N GLY A 576 18.94 27.97 26.93
CA GLY A 576 17.52 27.61 27.00
C GLY A 576 16.91 27.00 25.74
N GLY A 577 17.57 27.00 24.58
CA GLY A 577 17.02 26.38 23.37
C GLY A 577 18.05 26.07 22.30
N LEU A 578 17.93 24.89 21.67
CA LEU A 578 18.65 24.57 20.44
C LEU A 578 18.17 25.51 19.32
N PRO A 579 19.06 26.07 18.49
CA PRO A 579 18.65 26.87 17.34
C PRO A 579 17.86 25.99 16.36
N ALA A 580 16.74 26.51 15.86
CA ALA A 580 15.98 25.82 14.81
C ALA A 580 16.88 25.60 13.58
N PRO A 581 16.85 24.41 12.96
CA PRO A 581 17.68 24.13 11.79
C PRO A 581 17.20 24.97 10.60
N GLU A 582 18.16 25.42 9.79
CA GLU A 582 17.91 26.29 8.64
C GLU A 582 18.08 25.52 7.34
N MET A 583 17.28 25.86 6.33
CA MET A 583 17.34 25.26 4.99
C MET A 583 18.32 26.02 4.10
N TYR A 584 19.12 25.29 3.32
CA TYR A 584 20.07 25.84 2.36
C TYR A 584 19.91 25.15 1.00
N VAL A 585 20.01 25.94 -0.08
CA VAL A 585 20.15 25.47 -1.46
C VAL A 585 21.64 25.27 -1.75
N ILE A 586 21.99 24.14 -2.35
CA ILE A 586 23.37 23.83 -2.74
C ILE A 586 23.64 24.36 -4.15
N ASP A 587 24.66 25.20 -4.31
CA ASP A 587 25.22 25.56 -5.60
C ASP A 587 26.08 24.39 -6.13
N LEU A 588 25.71 23.88 -7.31
CA LEU A 588 26.40 22.82 -8.04
C LEU A 588 26.99 23.32 -9.38
N MET A 589 26.86 24.61 -9.69
CA MET A 589 27.15 25.20 -11.00
C MET A 589 28.25 26.25 -10.91
N PHE A 590 28.01 27.34 -10.17
CA PHE A 590 28.83 28.54 -10.16
C PHE A 590 29.87 28.51 -9.04
N HIS A 591 29.49 27.99 -7.87
CA HIS A 591 30.36 27.78 -6.71
C HIS A 591 30.05 26.41 -6.10
N PRO A 592 30.52 25.30 -6.70
CA PRO A 592 30.27 23.95 -6.18
C PRO A 592 30.54 23.82 -4.67
N GLY A 593 29.49 23.52 -3.90
CA GLY A 593 29.49 23.44 -2.44
C GLY A 593 28.96 24.69 -1.73
N GLY A 594 28.73 25.80 -2.43
CA GLY A 594 28.17 27.03 -1.87
C GLY A 594 26.77 26.81 -1.28
N LEU A 595 26.60 27.09 0.00
CA LEU A 595 25.34 26.92 0.73
C LEU A 595 24.57 28.24 0.83
N MET A 596 23.64 28.45 -0.09
CA MET A 596 22.80 29.65 -0.13
C MET A 596 21.57 29.45 0.76
N LYS A 597 21.41 30.26 1.80
CA LYS A 597 20.26 30.17 2.72
C LYS A 597 18.93 30.29 1.94
N LEU A 598 17.98 29.39 2.19
CA LEU A 598 16.70 29.39 1.49
C LEU A 598 15.96 30.72 1.69
N ARG A 599 15.41 31.29 0.61
CA ARG A 599 14.84 32.66 0.54
C ARG A 599 15.87 33.80 0.70
N SER A 600 17.18 33.54 0.52
CA SER A 600 18.14 34.61 0.24
C SER A 600 18.06 35.02 -1.23
N ARG A 601 18.44 36.27 -1.54
CA ARG A 601 18.56 36.77 -2.92
C ARG A 601 19.46 35.88 -3.79
N GLU A 602 20.47 35.25 -3.20
CA GLU A 602 21.39 34.33 -3.90
C GLU A 602 20.70 33.02 -4.25
N ALA A 603 19.95 32.43 -3.31
CA ALA A 603 19.14 31.24 -3.56
C ALA A 603 18.02 31.50 -4.57
N ASP A 604 17.39 32.67 -4.54
CA ASP A 604 16.38 33.05 -5.52
C ASP A 604 17.00 33.23 -6.92
N LEU A 605 18.15 33.91 -7.02
CA LEU A 605 18.91 34.01 -8.26
C LEU A 605 19.36 32.63 -8.78
N TYR A 606 19.80 31.71 -7.93
CA TYR A 606 20.19 30.36 -8.36
C TYR A 606 19.01 29.54 -8.93
N ARG A 607 17.78 29.81 -8.44
CA ARG A 607 16.56 29.13 -8.85
C ARG A 607 15.86 29.75 -10.07
N PHE A 608 16.04 31.05 -10.30
CA PHE A 608 15.26 31.83 -11.28
C PHE A 608 16.08 32.71 -12.27
N ILE A 609 17.43 32.69 -12.24
CA ILE A 609 18.26 33.06 -13.42
C ILE A 609 18.02 32.04 -14.53
#